data_AF-A0A116NY03-F1
#
_entry.id   AF-A0A116NY03-F1
#
_cell.length_a   1.000
_cell.length_b   1.000
_cell.length_c   1.000
_cell.angle_alpha   90.00
_cell.angle_beta   90.00
_cell.angle_gamma   90.00
#
_symmetry.space_group_name_H-M   'P 1'
#
loop_
_entity.id
_entity.type
_entity.pdbx_description
1 polymer ?
#
loop_
_entity_poly.entity_id
_entity_poly.type
_entity_poly.pdbx_seq_one_letter_code
_entity_poly.pdbx_strand_id
1 'polypeptide(L)'
;MELIKVEVTEEFFDKVAQLDRAVGDVFEVDAERLEVLLGKNSEKRAFVKVLDESEDEIDYSKLKTDEIKELLTEKGIEFDKTAKKSDLIALLTVAE
;
A
#
# COMPACT_ATOMS: atom_id res chain seq x y z
N MET A 1 -5.18 7.01 -14.50
CA MET A 1 -4.22 7.80 -13.71
C MET A 1 -3.97 7.00 -12.47
N GLU A 2 -2.75 6.50 -12.32
CA GLU A 2 -2.33 5.87 -11.07
C GLU A 2 -2.20 6.98 -10.03
N LEU A 3 -2.96 6.84 -8.95
CA LEU A 3 -2.92 7.72 -7.80
C LEU A 3 -2.03 7.05 -6.76
N ILE A 4 -1.10 7.80 -6.21
CA ILE A 4 -0.10 7.34 -5.26
C ILE A 4 -0.47 7.92 -3.92
N LYS A 5 -0.67 7.08 -2.91
CA LYS A 5 -0.88 7.55 -1.54
C LYS A 5 0.42 8.11 -0.99
N VAL A 6 0.31 9.24 -0.32
CA VAL A 6 1.42 9.92 0.34
C VAL A 6 1.01 10.33 1.73
N GLU A 7 1.96 10.26 2.67
CA GLU A 7 1.81 10.79 4.02
C GLU A 7 2.64 12.06 4.16
N VAL A 8 2.05 13.11 4.73
CA VAL A 8 2.72 14.37 5.02
C VAL A 8 3.71 14.17 6.15
N THR A 9 4.99 14.42 5.88
CA THR A 9 6.07 14.33 6.87
C THR A 9 6.42 15.68 7.48
N GLU A 10 6.11 16.76 6.77
CA GLU A 10 6.38 18.14 7.19
C GLU A 10 5.17 19.01 6.84
N GLU A 11 4.74 19.88 7.74
CA GLU A 11 3.59 20.75 7.51
C GLU A 11 3.84 21.71 6.33
N PHE A 12 2.88 21.81 5.42
CA PHE A 12 2.99 22.71 4.26
C PHE A 12 1.62 23.16 3.76
N PHE A 13 1.61 24.33 3.10
CA PHE A 13 0.41 24.82 2.43
C PHE A 13 0.29 24.19 1.04
N ASP A 14 -0.72 23.35 0.85
CA ASP A 14 -1.03 22.76 -0.44
C ASP A 14 -1.71 23.79 -1.34
N LYS A 15 -0.96 24.33 -2.30
CA LYS A 15 -1.49 25.33 -3.25
C LYS A 15 -2.56 24.77 -4.19
N VAL A 16 -2.57 23.46 -4.43
CA VAL A 16 -3.51 22.83 -5.35
C VAL A 16 -4.82 22.52 -4.62
N ALA A 17 -4.73 22.01 -3.39
CA ALA A 17 -5.91 21.75 -2.55
C ALA A 17 -6.39 22.99 -1.78
N GLN A 18 -5.62 24.09 -1.80
CA GLN A 18 -5.85 25.34 -1.06
C GLN A 18 -6.09 25.12 0.44
N LEU A 19 -5.32 24.24 1.06
CA LEU A 19 -5.43 23.91 2.48
C LEU A 19 -4.07 23.65 3.10
N ASP A 20 -3.97 23.85 4.41
CA ASP A 20 -2.81 23.51 5.21
C ASP A 20 -2.81 22.01 5.52
N ARG A 21 -1.74 21.33 5.10
CA ARG A 21 -1.50 19.92 5.37
C ARG A 21 -0.68 19.79 6.65
N ALA A 22 -1.20 19.06 7.64
CA ALA A 22 -0.48 18.79 8.87
C ALA A 22 0.37 17.52 8.74
N VAL A 23 1.40 17.39 9.58
CA VAL A 23 2.18 16.15 9.66
C VAL A 23 1.27 14.98 10.03
N GLY A 24 1.34 13.89 9.26
CA GLY A 24 0.51 12.70 9.39
C GLY A 24 -0.76 12.70 8.53
N ASP A 25 -1.07 13.79 7.80
CA ASP A 25 -2.13 13.77 6.78
C ASP A 25 -1.80 12.76 5.68
N VAL A 26 -2.79 11.98 5.26
CA VAL A 26 -2.65 11.03 4.14
C VAL A 26 -3.56 11.47 3.00
N PHE A 27 -3.02 11.51 1.79
CA PHE A 27 -3.77 11.87 0.59
C PHE A 27 -3.18 11.24 -0.66
N GLU A 28 -3.96 11.26 -1.73
CA GLU A 28 -3.60 10.67 -3.02
C GLU A 28 -3.12 11.74 -3.99
N VAL A 29 -2.03 11.47 -4.70
CA VAL A 29 -1.46 12.35 -5.71
C VAL A 29 -1.02 11.58 -6.95
N ASP A 30 -1.07 12.24 -8.10
CA ASP A 30 -0.44 11.79 -9.33
C ASP A 30 1.10 11.85 -9.26
N ALA A 31 1.76 11.09 -10.15
CA ALA A 31 3.22 10.99 -10.21
C ALA A 31 3.93 12.35 -10.40
N GLU A 32 3.35 13.25 -11.21
CA GLU A 32 3.90 14.59 -11.44
C GLU A 32 3.92 15.41 -10.13
N ARG A 33 2.82 15.38 -9.37
CA ARG A 33 2.72 16.08 -8.10
C ARG A 33 3.56 15.42 -7.01
N LEU A 34 3.69 14.10 -7.03
CA LEU A 34 4.59 13.39 -6.13
C LEU A 34 6.04 13.88 -6.26
N GLU A 35 6.56 14.01 -7.48
CA GLU A 35 7.93 14.51 -7.68
C GLU A 35 8.13 15.90 -7.03
N VAL A 36 7.13 16.79 -7.17
CA VAL A 36 7.14 18.11 -6.55
C VAL A 36 7.17 17.99 -5.03
N LEU A 37 6.34 17.13 -4.45
CA LEU A 37 6.26 16.92 -3.01
C LEU A 37 7.49 16.20 -2.44
N LEU A 38 8.21 15.41 -3.23
CA LEU A 38 9.45 14.70 -2.84
C LEU A 38 10.71 15.58 -2.92
N GLY A 39 10.60 16.84 -3.35
CA GLY A 39 11.73 17.77 -3.37
C GLY A 39 12.05 18.40 -4.73
N LYS A 40 11.25 18.14 -5.77
CA LYS A 40 11.28 18.93 -7.02
C LYS A 40 10.53 20.27 -6.88
N ASN A 41 10.24 20.68 -5.65
CA ASN A 41 9.72 21.99 -5.28
C ASN A 41 10.83 23.03 -5.07
N SER A 42 10.45 24.29 -4.87
CA SER A 42 11.39 25.40 -4.65
C SER A 42 12.25 25.25 -3.38
N GLU A 43 11.77 24.51 -2.39
CA GLU A 43 12.46 24.27 -1.11
C GLU A 43 13.49 23.14 -1.19
N LYS A 44 13.55 22.40 -2.32
CA LYS A 44 14.45 21.27 -2.57
C LYS A 44 14.40 20.19 -1.48
N ARG A 45 13.24 20.03 -0.84
CA ARG A 45 13.02 19.13 0.30
C ARG A 45 11.69 18.40 0.17
N ALA A 46 11.60 17.20 0.71
CA ALA A 46 10.39 16.40 0.68
C ALA A 46 9.42 16.82 1.79
N PHE A 47 8.17 17.11 1.43
CA PHE A 47 7.08 17.39 2.38
C PHE A 47 6.24 16.14 2.68
N VAL A 48 6.34 15.14 1.83
CA VAL A 48 5.60 13.89 1.95
C VAL A 48 6.53 12.70 1.74
N LYS A 49 6.13 11.55 2.27
CA LYS A 49 6.68 10.24 1.92
C LYS A 49 5.64 9.46 1.13
N VAL A 50 6.09 8.65 0.19
CA VAL A 50 5.22 7.69 -0.50
C VAL A 50 4.76 6.67 0.52
N LEU A 51 3.44 6.63 0.73
CA LEU A 51 2.78 5.47 1.32
C LEU A 51 2.64 4.52 0.16
N ASP A 52 3.68 3.71 -0.03
CA ASP A 52 3.65 2.67 -1.04
C ASP A 52 2.44 1.79 -0.69
N GLU A 53 1.37 1.93 -1.48
CA GLU A 53 0.51 0.80 -1.81
C GLU A 53 1.33 -0.10 -2.74
N SER A 54 2.53 -0.52 -2.30
CA SER A 54 2.94 -1.90 -2.49
C SER A 54 1.67 -2.63 -2.16
N GLU A 55 1.08 -3.23 -3.19
CA GLU A 55 -0.15 -3.98 -3.13
C GLU A 55 -0.23 -4.59 -1.74
N ASP A 56 -1.40 -4.54 -1.13
CA ASP A 56 -1.72 -5.56 -0.16
C ASP A 56 -1.58 -6.94 -0.88
N GLU A 57 -0.37 -7.39 -1.21
CA GLU A 57 0.10 -8.72 -0.87
C GLU A 57 -0.26 -8.82 0.59
N ILE A 58 -1.53 -9.18 0.83
CA ILE A 58 -2.02 -9.64 2.11
C ILE A 58 -0.88 -10.53 2.57
N ASP A 59 -0.18 -10.09 3.61
CA ASP A 59 1.00 -10.79 4.06
C ASP A 59 0.45 -12.05 4.72
N TYR A 60 0.15 -13.05 3.89
CA TYR A 60 -0.52 -14.27 4.29
C TYR A 60 0.40 -15.03 5.27
N SER A 61 1.69 -14.66 5.36
CA SER A 61 2.60 -15.11 6.43
C SER A 61 2.21 -14.61 7.82
N LYS A 62 1.47 -13.50 7.94
CA LYS A 62 0.89 -13.00 9.21
C LYS A 62 -0.44 -13.66 9.59
N LEU A 63 -1.18 -14.20 8.61
CA LEU A 63 -2.43 -14.93 8.87
C LEU A 63 -2.17 -16.29 9.50
N LYS A 64 -3.16 -16.83 10.21
CA LYS A 64 -3.06 -18.22 10.72
C LYS A 64 -3.29 -19.21 9.59
N THR A 65 -2.75 -20.41 9.75
CA THR A 65 -2.95 -21.49 8.78
C THR A 65 -4.45 -21.76 8.53
N ASP A 66 -5.28 -21.66 9.57
CA ASP A 66 -6.74 -21.80 9.45
C ASP A 66 -7.36 -20.71 8.56
N GLU A 67 -6.99 -19.44 8.74
CA GLU A 67 -7.52 -18.33 7.92
C GLU A 67 -7.08 -18.42 6.45
N ILE A 68 -5.85 -18.88 6.20
CA ILE A 68 -5.35 -19.14 4.84
C ILE A 68 -6.17 -20.25 4.17
N LYS A 69 -6.54 -21.30 4.91
CA LYS A 69 -7.38 -22.40 4.41
C LYS A 69 -8.82 -21.94 4.14
N GLU A 70 -9.36 -21.07 4.98
CA GLU A 70 -10.67 -20.46 4.77
C GLU A 70 -10.68 -19.63 3.48
N LEU A 71 -9.67 -18.77 3.28
CA LEU A 71 -9.51 -17.98 2.05
C LEU A 71 -9.38 -18.86 0.81
N LEU A 72 -8.57 -19.92 0.86
CA LEU A 72 -8.46 -20.87 -0.27
C LEU A 72 -9.79 -21.55 -0.57
N THR A 73 -10.55 -21.94 0.47
CA THR A 73 -11.88 -22.55 0.31
C THR A 73 -12.88 -21.55 -0.28
N GLU A 74 -12.86 -20.30 0.20
CA GLU A 74 -13.73 -19.21 -0.28
C GLU A 74 -13.44 -18.88 -1.76
N LYS A 75 -12.16 -18.86 -2.15
CA LYS A 75 -11.72 -18.72 -3.55
C LYS A 75 -11.95 -19.98 -4.39
N GLY A 76 -12.40 -21.10 -3.79
CA GLY A 76 -12.64 -22.36 -4.48
C GLY A 76 -11.37 -23.08 -4.95
N ILE A 77 -10.23 -22.81 -4.32
CA ILE A 77 -8.92 -23.39 -4.62
C ILE A 77 -8.77 -24.69 -3.82
N GLU A 78 -8.55 -25.81 -4.52
CA GLU A 78 -8.22 -27.08 -3.85
C GLU A 78 -6.81 -27.03 -3.27
N PHE A 79 -6.68 -27.37 -1.99
CA PHE A 79 -5.41 -27.44 -1.28
C PHE A 79 -5.29 -28.74 -0.48
N ASP A 80 -4.05 -29.19 -0.28
CA ASP A 80 -3.81 -30.37 0.55
C ASP A 80 -3.95 -30.03 2.04
N LYS A 81 -4.71 -30.83 2.80
CA LYS A 81 -4.91 -30.61 4.24
C LYS A 81 -3.60 -30.71 5.04
N THR A 82 -2.61 -31.41 4.50
CA THR A 82 -1.27 -31.59 5.05
C THR A 82 -0.24 -30.59 4.49
N ALA A 83 -0.65 -29.73 3.54
CA ALA A 83 0.20 -28.68 3.00
C ALA A 83 0.71 -27.76 4.12
N LYS A 84 1.95 -27.31 3.97
CA LYS A 84 2.54 -26.35 4.91
C LYS A 84 1.94 -24.98 4.67
N LYS A 85 2.01 -24.14 5.71
CA LYS A 85 1.56 -22.75 5.65
C LYS A 85 2.10 -22.03 4.41
N SER A 86 3.40 -22.19 4.11
CA SER A 86 4.04 -21.56 2.95
C SER A 86 3.45 -22.00 1.60
N ASP A 87 3.13 -23.29 1.44
CA ASP A 87 2.49 -23.80 0.22
C ASP A 87 1.06 -23.25 0.06
N LEU A 88 0.31 -23.16 1.15
CA LEU A 88 -1.04 -22.58 1.15
C LEU A 88 -1.03 -21.09 0.78
N ILE A 89 -0.03 -20.34 1.25
CA ILE A 89 0.18 -18.93 0.89
C ILE A 89 0.50 -18.82 -0.61
N ALA A 90 1.39 -19.68 -1.11
CA ALA A 90 1.75 -19.68 -2.53
C ALA A 90 0.53 -19.94 -3.44
N LEU A 91 -0.41 -20.77 -3.00
CA LEU A 91 -1.67 -20.99 -3.75
C LEU A 91 -2.55 -19.73 -3.79
N LEU A 92 -2.55 -18.90 -2.74
CA LEU A 92 -3.30 -17.65 -2.72
C LEU A 92 -2.64 -16.57 -3.60
N THR A 93 -1.32 -16.48 -3.59
CA THR A 93 -0.59 -15.49 -4.41
C THR A 93 -0.51 -15.86 -5.89
N VAL A 94 -0.55 -17.15 -6.24
CA VAL A 94 -0.55 -17.61 -7.64
C VAL A 94 -1.94 -17.54 -8.29
N ALA A 95 -3.01 -17.56 -7.50
CA ALA A 95 -4.38 -17.53 -7.99
C ALA A 95 -4.96 -16.12 -8.19
N GLU A 96 -4.17 -15.09 -7.88
CA GLU A 96 -4.50 -13.67 -8.12
C GLU A 96 -4.03 -13.24 -9.52
#